data_AF-A0A975EDS5-F1
#
_entry.id   AF-A0A975EDS5-F1
#
_cell.length_a   1.000
_cell.length_b   1.000
_cell.length_c   1.000
_cell.angle_alpha   90.00
_cell.angle_beta   90.00
_cell.angle_gamma   90.00
#
_symmetry.space_group_name_H-M   'P 1'
#
loop_
_entity.id
_entity.type
_entity.pdbx_description
1 polymer ?
#
loop_
_entity_poly.entity_id
_entity_poly.type
_entity_poly.pdbx_seq_one_letter_code
_entity_poly.pdbx_strand_id
1 'polypeptide(L)'
;MKRLYAAAWLATGLLTSTGVTALTPLSPHLTPQSHQELTARLTELGFPQVGHNSVVIALTQALGFKAESKTYDYHERHAHLPRVQVHVTPDSAGCAVVALQANYQLPQPGSVQLQGLYCLSGMGQWQARQQVLTPAP
;
A
#
# COMPACT_ATOMS: atom_id res chain seq x y z
N MET A 1 2.62 8.24 -73.38
CA MET A 1 3.19 6.91 -73.04
C MET A 1 4.56 7.11 -72.41
N LYS A 2 4.72 6.75 -71.13
CA LYS A 2 5.99 6.39 -70.46
C LYS A 2 5.65 5.94 -69.03
N ARG A 3 5.81 4.65 -68.74
CA ARG A 3 5.73 4.05 -67.39
C ARG A 3 7.14 4.10 -66.80
N LEU A 4 7.31 4.49 -65.53
CA LEU A 4 8.52 4.19 -64.76
C LEU A 4 8.23 4.11 -63.24
N TYR A 5 8.41 2.88 -62.74
CA TYR A 5 8.91 2.38 -61.45
C TYR A 5 8.25 2.71 -60.09
N ALA A 6 7.95 1.59 -59.42
CA ALA A 6 7.65 1.43 -58.01
C ALA A 6 8.83 1.76 -57.11
N ALA A 7 8.53 2.27 -55.91
CA ALA A 7 9.38 2.12 -54.73
C ALA A 7 8.46 1.92 -53.52
N ALA A 8 8.20 0.65 -53.19
CA ALA A 8 7.51 0.26 -51.98
C ALA A 8 8.46 0.45 -50.79
N TRP A 9 8.27 1.51 -50.02
CA TRP A 9 8.91 1.66 -48.72
C TRP A 9 8.01 1.03 -47.65
N LEU A 10 8.26 -0.26 -47.37
CA LEU A 10 7.77 -0.91 -46.15
C LEU A 10 8.58 -0.32 -44.98
N ALA A 11 8.05 0.73 -44.37
CA ALA A 11 8.52 1.21 -43.08
C ALA A 11 8.08 0.19 -42.01
N THR A 12 8.93 -0.80 -41.76
CA THR A 12 8.79 -1.71 -40.62
C THR A 12 9.06 -0.91 -39.35
N GLY A 13 8.02 -0.25 -38.83
CA GLY A 13 8.06 0.39 -37.53
C GLY A 13 8.26 -0.67 -36.44
N LEU A 14 9.48 -0.81 -35.94
CA LEU A 14 9.76 -1.54 -34.71
C LEU A 14 8.97 -0.88 -33.58
N LEU A 15 7.89 -1.53 -33.16
CA LEU A 15 7.25 -1.30 -31.87
C LEU A 15 8.27 -1.70 -30.78
N THR A 16 9.07 -0.73 -30.35
CA THR A 16 9.85 -0.85 -29.12
C THR A 16 8.85 -0.80 -27.97
N SER A 17 8.39 -1.97 -27.53
CA SER A 17 7.70 -2.11 -26.26
C SER A 17 8.71 -1.75 -25.17
N THR A 18 8.67 -0.51 -24.70
CA THR A 18 9.25 -0.15 -23.41
C THR A 18 8.42 -0.88 -22.36
N GLY A 19 8.82 -2.12 -22.10
CA GLY A 19 8.28 -2.92 -21.00
C GLY A 19 8.62 -2.19 -19.72
N VAL A 20 7.70 -1.34 -19.26
CA VAL A 20 7.71 -0.86 -17.88
C VAL A 20 7.51 -2.13 -17.06
N THR A 21 8.59 -2.64 -16.49
CA THR A 21 8.49 -3.68 -15.46
C THR A 21 7.58 -3.10 -14.39
N ALA A 22 6.41 -3.72 -14.24
CA ALA A 22 5.50 -3.41 -13.15
C ALA A 22 6.21 -3.83 -11.86
N LEU A 23 6.99 -2.91 -11.30
CA LEU A 23 7.47 -3.03 -9.93
C LEU A 23 6.20 -3.08 -9.10
N THR A 24 6.02 -4.13 -8.29
CA THR A 24 5.03 -4.14 -7.21
C THR A 24 5.73 -3.65 -5.95
N PRO A 25 5.14 -2.74 -5.17
CA PRO A 25 5.77 -2.31 -3.93
C PRO A 25 5.90 -3.55 -3.02
N LEU A 26 7.03 -3.69 -2.35
CA LEU A 26 7.17 -4.72 -1.34
C LEU A 26 6.38 -4.25 -0.11
N SER A 27 5.64 -5.17 0.51
CA SER A 27 4.78 -4.87 1.64
C SER A 27 5.56 -4.11 2.72
N PRO A 28 5.03 -3.01 3.27
CA PRO A 28 5.71 -2.25 4.30
C PRO A 28 5.79 -3.09 5.56
N HIS A 29 6.97 -3.10 6.19
CA HIS A 29 7.18 -3.91 7.38
C HIS A 29 6.58 -3.20 8.61
N LEU A 30 5.85 -3.95 9.42
CA LEU A 30 5.59 -3.56 10.81
C LEU A 30 6.81 -3.89 11.66
N THR A 31 7.09 -3.09 12.68
CA THR A 31 8.05 -3.46 13.72
C THR A 31 7.55 -4.73 14.42
N PRO A 32 8.46 -5.58 14.96
CA PRO A 32 8.05 -6.80 15.66
C PRO A 32 7.06 -6.54 16.80
N GLN A 33 7.26 -5.45 17.55
CA GLN A 33 6.36 -5.03 18.61
C GLN A 33 4.96 -4.68 18.08
N SER A 34 4.87 -3.76 17.10
CA SER A 34 3.57 -3.36 16.54
C SER A 34 2.87 -4.53 15.82
N HIS A 35 3.62 -5.44 15.22
CA HIS A 35 3.07 -6.67 14.65
C HIS A 35 2.42 -7.55 15.73
N GLN A 36 3.11 -7.77 16.84
CA GLN A 36 2.60 -8.57 17.96
C GLN A 36 1.36 -7.91 18.59
N GLU A 37 1.41 -6.60 18.87
CA GLU A 37 0.30 -5.84 19.43
C GLU A 37 -0.92 -5.83 18.49
N LEU A 38 -0.70 -5.61 17.20
CA LEU A 38 -1.75 -5.69 16.18
C LEU A 38 -2.38 -7.07 16.18
N THR A 39 -1.57 -8.13 16.12
CA THR A 39 -2.07 -9.51 16.07
C THR A 39 -2.86 -9.88 17.33
N ALA A 40 -2.37 -9.48 18.50
CA ALA A 40 -3.07 -9.71 19.77
C ALA A 40 -4.45 -9.03 19.76
N ARG A 41 -4.48 -7.74 19.40
CA ARG A 41 -5.74 -6.98 19.34
C ARG A 41 -6.71 -7.53 18.30
N LEU A 42 -6.21 -7.90 17.13
CA LEU A 42 -7.04 -8.51 16.10
C LEU A 42 -7.56 -9.88 16.52
N THR A 43 -6.79 -10.63 17.31
CA THR A 43 -7.26 -11.90 17.88
C THR A 43 -8.42 -11.65 18.84
N GLU A 44 -8.33 -10.64 19.71
CA GLU A 44 -9.43 -10.23 20.61
C GLU A 44 -10.69 -9.83 19.83
N LEU A 45 -10.53 -9.19 18.68
CA LEU A 45 -11.64 -8.77 17.81
C LEU A 45 -12.17 -9.91 16.91
N GLY A 46 -11.57 -11.09 16.94
CA GLY A 46 -11.96 -12.24 16.10
C GLY A 46 -11.44 -12.20 14.65
N PHE A 47 -10.41 -11.41 14.37
CA PHE A 47 -9.89 -11.11 13.03
C PHE A 47 -8.36 -11.26 12.84
N PRO A 48 -7.68 -12.28 13.39
CA PRO A 48 -6.22 -12.32 13.42
C PRO A 48 -5.56 -12.22 12.04
N GLN A 49 -6.01 -13.01 11.06
CA GLN A 49 -5.40 -13.03 9.72
C GLN A 49 -6.00 -11.99 8.77
N VAL A 50 -7.33 -11.96 8.64
CA VAL A 50 -8.01 -11.03 7.72
C VAL A 50 -7.73 -9.58 8.11
N GLY A 51 -7.82 -9.26 9.41
CA GLY A 51 -7.53 -7.92 9.89
C GLY A 51 -6.09 -7.50 9.64
N HIS A 52 -5.14 -8.42 9.84
CA HIS A 52 -3.72 -8.15 9.63
C HIS A 52 -3.45 -7.89 8.14
N ASN A 53 -3.96 -8.75 7.27
CA ASN A 53 -3.79 -8.63 5.82
C ASN A 53 -4.39 -7.34 5.29
N SER A 54 -5.59 -6.96 5.75
CA SER A 54 -6.21 -5.68 5.34
C SER A 54 -5.37 -4.47 5.74
N VAL A 55 -4.76 -4.48 6.93
CA VAL A 55 -3.83 -3.43 7.36
C VAL A 55 -2.60 -3.37 6.47
N VAL A 56 -1.95 -4.51 6.21
CA VAL A 56 -0.76 -4.56 5.36
C VAL A 56 -1.08 -4.12 3.93
N ILE A 57 -2.17 -4.61 3.34
CA ILE A 57 -2.61 -4.21 1.99
C ILE A 57 -2.84 -2.70 1.93
N ALA A 58 -3.57 -2.14 2.90
CA ALA A 58 -3.86 -0.71 2.93
C ALA A 58 -2.57 0.12 3.05
N LEU A 59 -1.62 -0.30 3.89
CA LEU A 59 -0.32 0.34 4.01
C LEU A 59 0.48 0.27 2.70
N THR A 60 0.55 -0.90 2.04
CA THR A 60 1.27 -1.07 0.77
C THR A 60 0.72 -0.12 -0.30
N GLN A 61 -0.61 -0.05 -0.41
CA GLN A 61 -1.27 0.80 -1.40
C GLN A 61 -1.11 2.28 -1.09
N ALA A 62 -1.14 2.66 0.18
CA ALA A 62 -0.97 4.03 0.61
C ALA A 62 0.47 4.53 0.43
N LEU A 63 1.48 3.72 0.76
CA LEU A 63 2.89 4.09 0.68
C LEU A 63 3.46 4.02 -0.74
N GLY A 64 3.01 3.07 -1.57
CA GLY A 64 3.44 2.98 -2.97
C GLY A 64 4.96 2.92 -3.14
N PHE A 65 5.49 3.63 -4.14
CA PHE A 65 6.93 3.61 -4.49
C PHE A 65 7.75 4.79 -3.95
N LYS A 66 7.10 5.85 -3.48
CA LYS A 66 7.76 7.08 -3.06
C LYS A 66 6.95 7.80 -1.97
N ALA A 67 7.62 8.62 -1.15
CA ALA A 67 6.94 9.44 -0.16
C ALA A 67 6.10 10.52 -0.86
N GLU A 68 4.79 10.38 -0.80
CA GLU A 68 3.85 11.38 -1.34
C GLU A 68 2.62 11.49 -0.44
N SER A 69 1.98 12.66 -0.46
CA SER A 69 0.74 12.85 0.27
C SER A 69 -0.36 12.04 -0.38
N LYS A 70 -0.92 11.09 0.35
CA LYS A 70 -1.97 10.19 -0.16
C LYS A 70 -2.94 9.81 0.94
N THR A 71 -4.21 9.74 0.58
CA THR A 71 -5.22 9.07 1.40
C THR A 71 -5.69 7.83 0.66
N TYR A 72 -5.75 6.71 1.37
CA TYR A 72 -6.24 5.45 0.85
C TYR A 72 -7.32 4.89 1.78
N ASP A 73 -8.46 4.51 1.21
CA ASP A 73 -9.56 3.88 1.93
C ASP A 73 -9.74 2.47 1.38
N TYR A 74 -9.27 1.48 2.14
CA TYR A 74 -9.55 0.07 1.89
C TYR A 74 -10.94 -0.23 2.44
N HIS A 75 -11.90 -0.36 1.53
CA HIS A 75 -13.27 -0.71 1.85
C HIS A 75 -13.75 -1.79 0.89
N GLU A 76 -13.94 -2.99 1.42
CA GLU A 76 -14.52 -4.10 0.67
C GLU A 76 -16.06 -4.05 0.72
N ARG A 77 -16.70 -4.64 -0.28
CA ARG A 77 -18.17 -4.65 -0.40
C ARG A 77 -18.88 -5.48 0.68
N HIS A 78 -18.14 -6.24 1.49
CA HIS A 78 -18.70 -7.14 2.47
C HIS A 78 -18.59 -6.57 3.88
N ALA A 79 -19.73 -6.45 4.58
CA ALA A 79 -19.81 -5.86 5.92
C ALA A 79 -19.01 -6.59 7.01
N HIS A 80 -18.59 -7.83 6.76
CA HIS A 80 -17.74 -8.59 7.69
C HIS A 80 -16.24 -8.30 7.50
N LEU A 81 -15.85 -7.52 6.49
CA LEU A 81 -14.46 -7.16 6.24
C LEU A 81 -14.16 -5.78 6.85
N PRO A 82 -12.94 -5.57 7.36
CA PRO A 82 -12.58 -4.31 7.97
C PRO A 82 -12.48 -3.19 6.95
N ARG A 83 -12.84 -1.98 7.40
CA ARG A 83 -12.54 -0.74 6.68
C ARG A 83 -11.25 -0.17 7.22
N VAL A 84 -10.26 0.05 6.36
CA VAL A 84 -8.95 0.59 6.75
C VAL A 84 -8.69 1.89 6.00
N GLN A 85 -8.61 2.99 6.72
CA GLN A 85 -8.22 4.30 6.18
C GLN A 85 -6.77 4.58 6.52
N VAL A 86 -6.03 5.10 5.56
CA VAL A 86 -4.61 5.43 5.70
C VAL A 86 -4.37 6.82 5.13
N HIS A 87 -3.75 7.66 5.93
CA HIS A 87 -3.26 8.98 5.52
C HIS A 87 -1.74 8.98 5.57
N VAL A 88 -1.12 9.38 4.47
CA VAL A 88 0.31 9.46 4.29
C VAL A 88 0.69 10.92 4.09
N THR A 89 1.67 11.38 4.85
CA THR A 89 2.28 12.70 4.72
C THR A 89 3.78 12.52 4.51
N PRO A 90 4.36 13.03 3.41
CA PRO A 90 5.78 12.92 3.18
C PRO A 90 6.55 13.79 4.16
N ASP A 91 7.69 13.28 4.62
CA ASP A 91 8.68 14.04 5.37
C ASP A 91 9.86 14.41 4.46
N SER A 92 10.53 15.50 4.81
CA SER A 92 11.69 16.07 4.13
C SER A 92 12.87 15.10 3.94
N ALA A 93 12.98 14.07 4.79
CA ALA A 93 14.06 13.08 4.75
C ALA A 93 13.81 11.87 3.80
N GLY A 94 12.80 11.92 2.92
CA GLY A 94 12.42 10.77 2.10
C GLY A 94 11.70 9.67 2.90
N CYS A 95 11.16 10.05 4.06
CA CYS A 95 10.28 9.22 4.87
C CYS A 95 8.83 9.67 4.69
N ALA A 96 7.90 8.91 5.25
CA ALA A 96 6.48 9.18 5.23
C ALA A 96 5.88 8.90 6.61
N VAL A 97 5.17 9.89 7.13
CA VAL A 97 4.34 9.74 8.33
C VAL A 97 3.01 9.15 7.89
N VAL A 98 2.62 8.06 8.54
CA VAL A 98 1.42 7.29 8.26
C VAL A 98 0.52 7.34 9.48
N ALA A 99 -0.74 7.72 9.26
CA ALA A 99 -1.83 7.54 10.22
C ALA A 99 -2.85 6.57 9.61
N LEU A 100 -3.03 5.43 10.25
CA LEU A 100 -3.95 4.38 9.82
C LEU A 100 -5.02 4.16 10.89
N GLN A 101 -6.27 3.99 10.45
CA GLN A 101 -7.38 3.57 11.27
C GLN A 101 -8.09 2.38 10.62
N ALA A 102 -8.11 1.25 11.31
CA ALA A 102 -8.86 0.06 10.92
C ALA A 102 -10.09 -0.06 11.82
N ASN A 103 -11.27 -0.17 11.21
CA ASN A 103 -12.54 -0.36 11.90
C ASN A 103 -13.14 -1.72 11.54
N TYR A 104 -13.58 -2.45 12.55
CA TYR A 104 -14.12 -3.81 12.51
C TYR A 104 -15.55 -3.78 13.04
N GLN A 105 -16.49 -4.46 12.39
CA GLN A 105 -17.92 -4.43 12.77
C GLN A 105 -18.44 -5.76 13.32
N LEU A 106 -18.04 -6.90 12.76
CA LEU A 106 -18.52 -8.24 13.12
C LEU A 106 -17.35 -9.22 13.14
N PRO A 107 -17.20 -10.15 14.09
CA PRO A 107 -18.19 -10.52 15.09
C PRO A 107 -18.22 -9.56 16.28
N GLN A 108 -17.12 -8.86 16.54
CA GLN A 108 -17.02 -7.90 17.63
C GLN A 108 -16.62 -6.52 17.06
N PRO A 109 -17.43 -5.47 17.28
CA PRO A 109 -17.06 -4.14 16.90
C PRO A 109 -15.79 -3.68 17.61
N GLY A 110 -14.92 -3.00 16.88
CA GLY A 110 -13.70 -2.44 17.45
C GLY A 110 -12.87 -1.74 16.41
N SER A 111 -11.80 -1.13 16.87
CA SER A 111 -10.92 -0.36 16.00
C SER A 111 -9.50 -0.39 16.51
N VAL A 112 -8.59 -0.23 15.56
CA VAL A 112 -7.14 -0.18 15.77
C VAL A 112 -6.62 1.05 15.05
N GLN A 113 -5.80 1.83 15.74
CA GLN A 113 -5.06 2.93 15.14
C GLN A 113 -3.58 2.60 15.12
N LEU A 114 -2.92 2.96 14.03
CA LEU A 114 -1.48 2.84 13.87
C LEU A 114 -0.95 4.19 13.39
N GLN A 115 -0.04 4.77 14.16
CA GLN A 115 0.77 5.89 13.70
C GLN A 115 2.19 5.39 13.48
N GLY A 116 2.81 5.76 12.37
CA GLY A 116 4.16 5.31 12.09
C GLY A 116 4.95 6.21 11.16
N LEU A 117 6.27 6.17 11.32
CA LEU A 117 7.24 6.75 10.39
C LEU A 117 7.86 5.62 9.58
N TYR A 118 7.70 5.69 8.26
CA TYR A 118 8.28 4.75 7.31
C TYR A 118 9.29 5.46 6.45
N CYS A 119 10.48 4.89 6.28
CA CYS A 119 11.50 5.44 5.40
C CYS A 119 11.77 4.48 4.25
N LEU A 120 12.00 5.03 3.06
CA LEU A 120 12.42 4.23 1.91
C LEU A 120 13.81 3.64 2.18
N SER A 121 13.92 2.33 2.10
CA SER A 121 15.20 1.61 2.13
C SER A 121 15.66 1.17 0.73
N GLY A 122 14.79 1.34 -0.27
CA GLY A 122 14.99 0.99 -1.67
C GLY A 122 13.72 1.31 -2.49
N MET A 123 13.74 1.09 -3.81
CA MET A 123 12.55 1.33 -4.65
C MET A 123 11.35 0.50 -4.16
N GLY A 124 10.31 1.18 -3.66
CA GLY A 124 9.11 0.52 -3.12
C GLY A 124 9.34 -0.34 -1.88
N GLN A 125 10.47 -0.19 -1.19
CA GLN A 125 10.77 -0.87 0.06
C GLN A 125 10.69 0.12 1.21
N TRP A 126 9.76 -0.13 2.13
CA TRP A 126 9.48 0.74 3.27
C TRP A 126 9.85 0.06 4.57
N GLN A 127 10.77 0.68 5.31
CA GLN A 127 11.17 0.25 6.63
C GLN A 127 10.50 1.15 7.68
N ALA A 128 9.72 0.56 8.57
CA ALA A 128 9.23 1.26 9.76
C ALA A 128 10.40 1.64 10.67
N ARG A 129 10.42 2.90 11.11
CA ARG A 129 11.39 3.45 12.08
C ARG A 129 10.78 3.63 13.46
N GLN A 130 9.54 4.08 13.48
CA GLN A 130 8.77 4.30 14.70
C GLN A 130 7.33 3.92 14.39
N GLN A 131 6.69 3.22 15.31
CA GLN A 131 5.29 2.85 15.21
C GLN A 131 4.68 2.81 16.60
N VAL A 132 3.46 3.31 16.70
CA VAL A 132 2.65 3.26 17.90
C VAL A 132 1.29 2.73 17.50
N LEU A 133 0.88 1.63 18.11
CA LEU A 133 -0.45 1.09 17.97
C LEU A 133 -1.29 1.53 19.16
N THR A 134 -2.39 2.22 18.90
CA THR A 134 -3.31 2.66 19.94
C THR A 134 -4.68 2.02 19.74
N PRO A 135 -5.38 1.65 20.82
CA PRO A 135 -6.83 1.51 20.75
C PRO A 135 -7.40 2.83 20.24
N ALA A 136 -8.41 2.81 19.37
CA ALA A 136 -9.14 4.04 19.13
C ALA A 136 -9.86 4.45 20.43
N PRO A 137 -10.03 5.77 20.67
CA PRO A 137 -10.73 6.29 21.85
C PRO A 137 -12.20 5.83 21.91
#